data_AF-G3ECM4-F1
#
_entry.id   AF-G3ECM4-F1
#
_cell.length_a   1.000
_cell.length_b   1.000
_cell.length_c   1.000
_cell.angle_alpha   90.00
_cell.angle_beta   90.00
_cell.angle_gamma   90.00
#
_symmetry.space_group_name_H-M   'P 1'
#
loop_
_entity.id
_entity.type
_entity.pdbx_description
1 polymer ?
#
loop_
_entity_poly.entity_id
_entity_poly.type
_entity_poly.pdbx_seq_one_letter_code
_entity_poly.pdbx_strand_id
1 'polypeptide(L)'
;GMAGFAVRHPNGQIVHPYQWKASSDYQDQESTGGYYSVCIDNQFSKFAAKLVNLYITVIRYDKWDEYHKEIEDMNVGVENFTSTVKSVENNINHMLQHQHHVRSQENRDYNLLVDNKTYVN
;
A
#
# COMPACT_ATOMS: atom_id res chain seq x y z
N GLY A 1 9.97 -4.02 35.64
CA GLY A 1 9.17 -4.28 36.86
C GLY A 1 8.15 -5.36 36.55
N MET A 2 7.53 -5.98 37.57
CA MET A 2 6.52 -7.03 37.34
C MET A 2 5.14 -6.44 37.02
N ALA A 3 4.33 -7.10 36.20
CA ALA A 3 2.93 -6.78 35.95
C ALA A 3 2.10 -8.08 35.87
N GLY A 4 0.79 -7.97 36.00
CA GLY A 4 -0.14 -9.09 35.86
C GLY A 4 -0.49 -9.28 34.38
N PHE A 5 -0.36 -10.48 33.84
CA PHE A 5 -0.71 -10.80 32.45
C PHE A 5 -1.77 -11.89 32.40
N ALA A 6 -2.82 -11.71 31.60
CA ALA A 6 -3.83 -12.74 31.33
C ALA A 6 -4.37 -12.62 29.89
N VAL A 7 -4.74 -13.74 29.27
CA VAL A 7 -5.35 -13.78 27.93
C VAL A 7 -6.61 -14.64 27.97
N ARG A 8 -7.69 -14.10 27.41
CA ARG A 8 -8.95 -14.81 27.16
C ARG A 8 -9.15 -15.03 25.67
N HIS A 9 -9.54 -16.25 25.35
CA HIS A 9 -9.92 -16.67 24.01
C HIS A 9 -11.33 -16.16 23.66
N PRO A 10 -11.66 -16.00 22.36
CA PRO A 10 -12.97 -15.50 21.92
C PRO A 10 -14.18 -16.27 22.46
N ASN A 11 -14.02 -17.56 22.77
CA ASN A 11 -15.05 -18.39 23.41
C ASN A 11 -15.26 -18.10 24.91
N GLY A 12 -14.56 -17.11 25.47
CA GLY A 12 -14.63 -16.71 26.88
C GLY A 12 -13.71 -17.49 27.82
N GLN A 13 -13.00 -18.52 27.33
CA GLN A 13 -12.08 -19.31 28.14
C GLN A 13 -10.79 -18.54 28.42
N ILE A 14 -10.24 -18.72 29.62
CA ILE A 14 -8.92 -18.18 29.97
C ILE A 14 -7.88 -19.16 29.42
N VAL A 15 -7.16 -18.74 28.38
CA VAL A 15 -6.12 -19.55 27.73
C VAL A 15 -4.71 -19.21 28.22
N HIS A 16 -4.54 -18.02 28.78
CA HIS A 16 -3.36 -17.66 29.56
C HIS A 16 -3.81 -17.12 30.93
N PRO A 17 -3.69 -17.92 32.00
CA PRO A 17 -4.08 -17.51 33.34
C PRO A 17 -3.29 -16.31 33.84
N TYR A 18 -3.84 -15.60 34.84
CA TYR A 18 -3.19 -14.46 35.47
C TYR A 18 -1.81 -14.84 36.02
N GLN A 19 -0.76 -14.15 35.58
CA GLN A 19 0.60 -14.34 36.07
C GLN A 19 1.26 -12.99 36.40
N TRP A 20 1.80 -12.88 37.61
CA TRP A 20 2.59 -11.72 38.03
C TRP A 20 4.06 -11.92 37.69
N LYS A 21 4.51 -11.39 36.55
CA LYS A 21 5.86 -11.61 36.01
C LYS A 21 6.43 -10.32 35.40
N ALA A 22 7.72 -10.31 35.08
CA ALA A 22 8.35 -9.18 34.38
C ALA A 22 8.07 -9.19 32.86
N SER A 23 7.90 -10.38 32.29
CA SER A 23 7.52 -10.63 30.89
C SER A 23 6.63 -11.87 30.83
N SER A 24 5.79 -11.94 29.79
CA SER A 24 4.96 -13.11 29.50
C SER A 24 4.73 -13.21 28.00
N ASP A 25 4.73 -14.44 27.50
CA ASP A 25 4.54 -14.76 26.10
C ASP A 25 3.47 -15.84 25.99
N TYR A 26 2.56 -15.68 25.03
CA TYR A 26 1.50 -16.62 24.74
C TYR A 26 1.29 -16.69 23.24
N GLN A 27 1.23 -17.90 22.70
CA GLN A 27 0.94 -18.16 21.30
C GLN A 27 -0.21 -19.16 21.24
N ASP A 28 -1.23 -18.79 20.47
CA ASP A 28 -2.31 -19.70 20.14
C ASP A 28 -1.97 -20.43 18.83
N GLN A 29 -2.13 -21.76 18.82
CA GLN A 29 -1.80 -22.60 17.65
C GLN A 29 -2.97 -22.73 16.69
N GLU A 30 -4.21 -22.66 17.20
CA GLU A 30 -5.43 -22.86 16.43
C GLU A 30 -6.39 -21.71 16.70
N SER A 31 -6.38 -20.69 15.82
CA SER A 31 -7.32 -19.58 15.98
C SER A 31 -8.69 -19.95 15.40
N THR A 32 -9.71 -20.01 16.25
CA THR A 32 -11.10 -20.19 15.81
C THR A 32 -11.72 -18.90 15.23
N GLY A 33 -10.93 -17.83 15.10
CA GLY A 33 -11.42 -16.49 14.81
C GLY A 33 -12.17 -15.85 15.98
N GLY A 34 -12.38 -14.53 15.90
CA GLY A 34 -13.03 -13.72 16.93
C GLY A 34 -12.06 -12.82 17.70
N TYR A 35 -12.52 -12.27 18.83
CA TYR A 35 -11.79 -11.26 19.60
C TYR A 35 -11.16 -11.84 20.86
N TYR A 36 -9.83 -11.79 20.94
CA TYR A 36 -9.10 -12.11 22.16
C TYR A 36 -9.10 -10.90 23.10
N SER A 37 -9.08 -11.16 24.41
CA SER A 37 -8.89 -10.12 25.42
C SER A 37 -7.56 -10.34 26.13
N VAL A 38 -6.64 -9.39 25.98
CA VAL A 38 -5.34 -9.38 26.66
C VAL A 38 -5.41 -8.36 27.79
N CYS A 39 -5.25 -8.82 29.04
CA CYS A 39 -5.29 -7.98 30.23
C CYS A 39 -3.88 -7.80 30.80
N ILE A 40 -3.47 -6.55 30.96
CA ILE A 40 -2.23 -6.16 31.65
C ILE A 40 -2.60 -5.36 32.88
N ASP A 41 -2.24 -5.86 34.04
CA ASP A 41 -2.70 -5.37 35.33
C ASP A 41 -1.55 -4.81 36.17
N ASN A 42 -1.78 -3.62 36.74
CA ASN A 42 -0.85 -2.90 37.60
C ASN A 42 -1.34 -2.78 39.06
N GLN A 43 -2.26 -3.62 39.52
CA GLN A 43 -2.90 -3.46 40.83
C GLN A 43 -1.94 -3.37 42.03
N PHE A 44 -0.78 -4.04 41.98
CA PHE A 44 0.16 -4.04 43.11
C PHE A 44 1.07 -2.80 43.17
N SER A 45 1.04 -1.90 42.17
CA SER A 45 1.85 -0.67 42.19
C SER A 45 0.95 0.56 42.22
N LYS A 46 0.49 0.90 43.43
CA LYS A 46 -0.46 2.01 43.67
C LYS A 46 0.09 3.40 43.35
N PHE A 47 1.40 3.60 43.45
CA PHE A 47 2.06 4.91 43.34
C PHE A 47 3.04 5.02 42.17
N ALA A 48 3.05 4.03 41.27
CA ALA A 48 3.95 4.04 40.13
C ALA A 48 3.28 3.41 38.91
N ALA A 49 3.29 4.15 37.80
CA ALA A 49 2.93 3.62 36.49
C ALA A 49 4.00 2.63 36.01
N LYS A 50 3.60 1.71 35.14
CA LYS A 50 4.51 0.77 34.48
C LYS A 50 4.48 0.98 32.99
N LEU A 51 5.66 1.12 32.41
CA LEU A 51 5.84 1.06 30.96
C LEU A 51 5.91 -0.42 30.55
N VAL A 52 5.10 -0.80 29.57
CA VAL A 52 5.03 -2.18 29.06
C VAL A 52 5.27 -2.15 27.56
N ASN A 53 6.15 -3.02 27.09
CA ASN A 53 6.36 -3.25 25.66
C ASN A 53 5.50 -4.44 25.23
N LEU A 54 4.60 -4.23 24.27
CA LEU A 54 3.60 -5.21 23.83
C LEU A 54 3.79 -5.51 22.35
N TYR A 55 4.00 -6.78 22.03
CA TYR A 55 4.07 -7.28 20.67
C TYR A 55 2.92 -8.26 20.43
N ILE A 56 2.07 -7.96 19.44
CA ILE A 56 0.97 -8.83 19.02
C ILE A 56 1.15 -9.12 17.53
N THR A 57 1.25 -10.41 17.19
CA THR A 57 1.37 -10.88 15.81
C THR A 57 0.26 -11.89 15.51
N VAL A 58 -0.29 -11.82 14.30
CA VAL A 58 -1.26 -12.79 13.79
C VAL A 58 -0.63 -13.48 12.60
N ILE A 59 -0.41 -14.79 12.70
CA ILE A 59 0.17 -15.58 11.62
C ILE A 59 -0.96 -16.41 11.00
N ARG A 60 -1.32 -16.08 9.76
CA ARG A 60 -2.31 -16.80 8.95
C ARG A 60 -1.57 -17.59 7.87
N TYR A 61 -1.18 -18.82 8.20
CA TYR A 61 -0.49 -19.70 7.24
C TYR A 61 -1.38 -20.08 6.04
N ASP A 62 -2.71 -20.06 6.21
CA ASP A 62 -3.72 -20.43 5.22
C ASP A 62 -3.85 -19.43 4.06
N LYS A 63 -3.52 -18.15 4.28
CA LYS A 63 -3.67 -17.07 3.28
C LYS A 63 -2.36 -16.54 2.73
N TRP A 64 -1.23 -17.14 3.10
CA TRP A 64 0.08 -16.67 2.65
C TRP A 64 0.20 -16.71 1.12
N ASP A 65 -0.24 -17.81 0.51
CA ASP A 65 -0.22 -18.00 -0.94
C ASP A 65 -1.24 -17.12 -1.66
N GLU A 66 -2.41 -16.88 -1.05
CA GLU A 66 -3.45 -15.98 -1.59
C GLU A 66 -2.94 -14.53 -1.62
N TYR A 67 -2.32 -14.05 -0.54
CA TYR A 67 -1.74 -12.71 -0.49
C TYR A 67 -0.52 -12.55 -1.39
N HIS A 68 0.32 -13.59 -1.53
CA HIS A 68 1.42 -13.57 -2.50
C HIS A 68 0.89 -13.43 -3.93
N LYS A 69 -0.14 -14.20 -4.27
CA LYS A 69 -0.74 -14.19 -5.60
C LYS A 69 -1.45 -12.87 -5.90
N GLU A 70 -2.16 -12.28 -4.94
CA GLU A 70 -2.78 -10.95 -5.08
C GLU A 70 -1.73 -9.85 -5.33
N ILE A 71 -0.57 -9.92 -4.65
CA ILE A 71 0.55 -8.99 -4.86
C ILE A 71 1.16 -9.19 -6.25
N GLU A 72 1.34 -10.42 -6.70
CA GLU A 72 1.87 -10.75 -8.03
C GLU A 72 0.93 -10.28 -9.15
N ASP A 73 -0.37 -10.57 -9.03
CA ASP A 73 -1.40 -10.15 -9.98
C ASP A 73 -1.51 -8.62 -10.07
N MET A 74 -1.39 -7.91 -8.93
CA MET A 74 -1.36 -6.44 -8.90
C MET A 74 -0.15 -5.87 -9.67
N ASN A 75 1.03 -6.48 -9.52
CA ASN A 75 2.24 -6.01 -10.19
C ASN A 75 2.14 -6.12 -11.72
N VAL A 76 1.58 -7.23 -12.22
CA VAL A 76 1.32 -7.44 -13.66
C VAL A 76 0.31 -6.41 -14.20
N GLY A 77 -0.71 -6.06 -13.41
CA GLY A 77 -1.67 -5.01 -13.76
C GLY A 77 -1.03 -3.63 -13.93
N VAL A 78 -0.14 -3.25 -13.00
CA VAL A 78 0.57 -1.96 -13.03
C VAL A 78 1.56 -1.86 -14.20
N GLU A 79 2.25 -2.96 -14.54
CA GLU A 79 3.18 -3.01 -15.66
C GLU A 79 2.47 -2.83 -17.02
N ASN A 80 1.35 -3.53 -17.23
CA ASN A 80 0.52 -3.38 -18.43
C ASN A 80 -0.09 -1.98 -18.55
N PHE A 81 -0.52 -1.39 -17.44
CA PHE A 81 -1.04 -0.02 -17.43
C PHE A 81 0.05 1.00 -17.77
N THR A 82 1.22 0.91 -17.14
CA THR A 82 2.34 1.83 -17.36
C THR A 82 2.84 1.78 -18.80
N SER A 83 2.97 0.58 -19.38
CA SER A 83 3.40 0.41 -20.77
C SER A 83 2.37 0.98 -21.76
N THR A 84 1.07 0.78 -21.50
CA THR A 84 0.00 1.33 -22.33
C THR A 84 0.00 2.86 -22.31
N VAL A 85 0.11 3.47 -21.12
CA VAL A 85 0.16 4.94 -20.98
C VAL A 85 1.37 5.53 -21.71
N LYS A 86 2.56 4.92 -21.55
CA LYS A 86 3.77 5.35 -22.28
C LYS A 86 3.62 5.26 -23.80
N SER A 87 2.95 4.22 -24.31
CA SER A 87 2.70 4.07 -25.74
C SER A 87 1.78 5.17 -26.27
N VAL A 88 0.68 5.46 -25.56
CA VAL A 88 -0.25 6.53 -25.91
C VAL A 88 0.45 7.90 -25.90
N GLU A 89 1.25 8.18 -24.88
CA GLU A 89 2.00 9.43 -24.76
C GLU A 89 2.99 9.63 -25.93
N ASN A 90 3.72 8.57 -26.30
CA ASN A 90 4.63 8.62 -27.46
C ASN A 90 3.89 8.89 -28.78
N ASN A 91 2.72 8.26 -28.98
CA ASN A 91 1.91 8.50 -30.18
C ASN A 91 1.39 9.93 -30.25
N ILE A 92 0.96 10.50 -29.12
CA ILE A 92 0.53 11.90 -29.02
C ILE A 92 1.69 12.84 -29.35
N ASN A 93 2.87 12.61 -28.78
CA ASN A 93 4.05 13.42 -29.04
C ASN A 93 4.45 13.39 -30.53
N HIS A 94 4.40 12.23 -31.16
CA HIS A 94 4.68 12.11 -32.60
C HIS A 94 3.65 12.88 -33.45
N MET A 95 2.36 12.78 -33.11
CA MET A 95 1.29 13.50 -33.80
C MET A 95 1.46 15.03 -33.65
N LEU A 96 1.75 15.51 -32.44
CA LEU A 96 1.98 16.93 -32.19
C LEU A 96 3.20 17.46 -32.96
N GLN A 97 4.32 16.72 -32.97
CA GLN A 97 5.51 17.08 -33.74
C GLN A 97 5.19 17.18 -35.23
N HIS A 98 4.45 16.22 -35.78
CA HIS A 98 4.04 16.26 -37.18
C HIS A 98 3.13 17.47 -37.46
N GLN A 99 2.17 17.75 -36.58
CA GLN A 99 1.29 18.91 -36.72
C GLN A 99 2.06 20.23 -36.69
N HIS A 100 3.03 20.38 -35.80
CA HIS A 100 3.91 21.56 -35.76
C HIS A 100 4.72 21.73 -37.04
N HIS A 101 5.24 20.62 -37.57
CA HIS A 101 6.00 20.63 -38.82
C HIS A 101 5.14 21.10 -39.99
N VAL A 102 3.94 20.52 -40.16
CA VAL A 102 3.00 20.88 -41.23
C VAL A 102 2.56 22.34 -41.13
N ARG A 103 2.21 22.82 -39.92
CA ARG A 103 1.88 24.24 -39.69
C ARG A 103 3.03 25.18 -40.06
N SER A 104 4.27 24.78 -39.76
CA SER A 104 5.44 25.59 -40.13
C SER A 104 5.67 25.63 -41.64
N GLN A 105 5.38 24.54 -42.36
CA GLN A 105 5.45 24.53 -43.83
C GLN A 105 4.35 25.39 -44.43
N GLU A 106 3.10 25.21 -43.99
CA GLU A 106 1.94 25.99 -44.46
C GLU A 106 2.18 27.49 -44.31
N ASN A 107 2.72 27.94 -43.17
CA ASN A 107 3.00 29.35 -42.96
C ASN A 107 4.11 29.89 -43.90
N ARG A 108 5.12 29.07 -44.23
CA ARG A 108 6.14 29.45 -45.21
C ARG A 108 5.55 29.55 -46.61
N ASP A 109 4.75 28.56 -47.01
CA ASP A 109 4.10 28.53 -48.32
C ASP A 109 3.14 29.71 -48.48
N TYR A 110 2.37 30.03 -47.44
CA TYR A 110 1.49 31.19 -47.42
C TYR A 110 2.28 32.51 -47.60
N ASN A 111 3.39 32.68 -46.87
CA ASN A 111 4.22 33.88 -47.00
C ASN A 111 4.81 34.02 -48.42
N LEU A 112 5.30 32.92 -49.01
CA LEU A 112 5.81 32.92 -50.38
C LEU A 112 4.73 33.31 -51.41
N LEU A 113 3.49 32.85 -51.22
CA LEU A 113 2.38 33.21 -52.10
C LEU A 113 2.02 34.70 -51.99
N VAL A 114 2.02 35.24 -50.76
CA VAL A 114 1.77 36.67 -50.52
C VAL A 114 2.88 37.52 -51.15
N ASP A 115 4.15 37.17 -50.92
CA ASP A 115 5.32 37.89 -51.46
C ASP A 115 5.35 37.86 -52.99
N ASN A 116 5.05 36.71 -53.61
CA ASN A 116 4.95 36.63 -55.07
C ASN A 116 3.81 37.52 -55.61
N LYS A 117 2.68 37.59 -54.91
CA LYS A 117 1.53 38.40 -55.32
C LYS A 117 1.79 39.91 -55.20
N THR A 118 2.58 40.34 -54.21
CA THR A 118 2.97 41.73 -54.01
C THR A 118 4.14 42.16 -54.90
N TYR A 119 4.99 41.23 -55.35
CA TYR A 119 6.09 41.52 -56.27
C TYR A 119 5.64 41.71 -57.74
N VAL A 120 4.56 41.03 -58.15
CA VAL A 120 4.09 41.02 -59.56
C VAL A 120 3.04 42.12 -59.87
N ASN A 121 2.43 42.74 -58.85
CA ASN A 121 1.55 43.92 -59.00
C ASN A 121 2.26 45.21 -58.59
#